data_AF-A0ABD2S864-F1
#
_entry.id   AF-A0ABD2S864-F1
#
_cell.length_a   1.000
_cell.length_b   1.000
_cell.length_c   1.000
_cell.angle_alpha   90.00
_cell.angle_beta   90.00
_cell.angle_gamma   90.00
#
_symmetry.space_group_name_H-M   'P 1'
#
loop_
_entity.id
_entity.type
_entity.pdbx_description
1 polymer ?
#
loop_
_entity_poly.entity_id
_entity_poly.type
_entity_poly.pdbx_seq_one_letter_code
_entity_poly.pdbx_strand_id
1 'polypeptide(L)'
;MANSSHLKELLYPISSPPFLLQLPSKTNPSVAQWWKTIEKYYHLANSKNTLSLNLGKQVLIQNYSLGKSLTQKQIVQLASKGEQKDAINVVLTASDVAVDGFCVNRCGTHGASKGAVINGKTYKFAYIWVGNSETFCPGYCAWPFHQPIYGPQTPPLGAPNNDVGVDGMVINLASLLAGTATNPFGNGYYQGEADAPLEAASACPGVYAKGAYPGNPGDLLVDKTTGASYNAHGTNGRKYLVPALYDPATSSCSTLV
;
A
#
# COMPACT_ATOMS: atom_id res chain seq x y z
N MET A 1 4.36 10.26 -16.05
CA MET A 1 3.54 9.02 -15.98
C MET A 1 4.05 8.20 -14.81
N ALA A 2 3.23 7.90 -13.79
CA ALA A 2 3.65 6.94 -12.77
C ALA A 2 3.81 5.57 -13.44
N ASN A 3 5.01 4.99 -13.39
CA ASN A 3 5.28 3.69 -13.99
C ASN A 3 4.56 2.59 -13.19
N SER A 4 3.28 2.36 -13.53
CA SER A 4 2.39 1.42 -12.83
C SER A 4 2.86 -0.03 -12.87
N SER A 5 3.88 -0.39 -13.66
CA SER A 5 4.41 -1.76 -13.70
C SER A 5 4.94 -2.20 -12.33
N HIS A 6 5.72 -1.34 -11.66
CA HIS A 6 6.23 -1.56 -10.31
C HIS A 6 5.12 -1.87 -9.30
N LEU A 7 4.08 -1.04 -9.29
CA LEU A 7 2.99 -1.15 -8.33
C LEU A 7 2.12 -2.38 -8.59
N LYS A 8 2.01 -2.85 -9.84
CA LYS A 8 1.34 -4.14 -10.14
C LYS A 8 2.15 -5.33 -9.67
N GLU A 9 3.47 -5.25 -9.84
CA GLU A 9 4.37 -6.35 -9.46
C GLU A 9 4.49 -6.54 -7.95
N LEU A 10 4.13 -5.52 -7.17
CA LEU A 10 3.82 -5.67 -5.74
C LEU A 10 2.56 -6.52 -5.50
N LEU A 11 1.53 -6.39 -6.34
CA LEU A 11 0.22 -7.05 -6.15
C LEU A 11 0.19 -8.49 -6.68
N TYR A 12 1.05 -8.88 -7.63
CA TYR A 12 1.06 -10.24 -8.17
C TYR A 12 1.29 -11.33 -7.10
N PRO A 13 2.28 -11.21 -6.19
CA PRO A 13 2.48 -12.20 -5.12
C PRO A 13 1.31 -12.35 -4.15
N ILE A 14 0.40 -11.37 -4.12
CA ILE A 14 -0.78 -11.32 -3.24
C ILE A 14 -2.00 -12.00 -3.89
N SER A 15 -1.96 -12.25 -5.20
CA SER A 15 -3.08 -12.80 -5.98
C SER A 15 -3.16 -14.33 -5.93
N SER A 16 -4.37 -14.90 -5.81
CA SER A 16 -4.62 -16.36 -5.73
C SER A 16 -5.08 -16.97 -7.06
N PRO A 17 -4.58 -18.15 -7.50
CA PRO A 17 -3.17 -18.50 -7.66
C PRO A 17 -2.51 -17.64 -8.75
N PRO A 18 -1.16 -17.58 -8.81
CA PRO A 18 -0.45 -16.73 -9.75
C PRO A 18 -0.89 -17.06 -11.17
N PHE A 19 -1.29 -16.03 -11.92
CA PHE A 19 -1.47 -16.11 -13.37
C PHE A 19 -0.26 -16.85 -13.96
N LEU A 20 -0.50 -17.84 -14.83
CA LEU A 20 0.45 -18.84 -15.35
C LEU A 20 1.70 -18.28 -16.10
N LEU A 21 1.99 -16.99 -15.98
CA LEU A 21 3.06 -16.30 -16.69
C LEU A 21 4.17 -15.76 -15.77
N GLN A 22 4.01 -15.76 -14.43
CA GLN A 22 5.04 -15.22 -13.53
C GLN A 22 5.21 -16.11 -12.29
N LEU A 23 6.40 -16.69 -12.13
CA LEU A 23 6.76 -17.47 -10.94
C LEU A 23 6.86 -16.51 -9.75
N PRO A 24 6.12 -16.73 -8.64
CA PRO A 24 6.36 -16.00 -7.41
C PRO A 24 7.81 -16.23 -6.99
N SER A 25 8.49 -15.18 -6.51
CA SER A 25 9.83 -15.33 -5.94
C SER A 25 9.77 -16.35 -4.81
N LYS A 26 10.43 -17.50 -5.00
CA LYS A 26 10.67 -18.49 -3.94
C LYS A 26 11.71 -18.01 -2.92
N THR A 27 12.30 -16.84 -3.16
CA THR A 27 13.29 -16.21 -2.29
C THR A 27 12.57 -15.52 -1.14
N ASN A 28 12.85 -15.97 0.08
CA ASN A 28 12.38 -15.33 1.30
C ASN A 28 13.42 -14.28 1.76
N PRO A 29 12.97 -13.19 2.39
CA PRO A 29 11.57 -12.82 2.66
C PRO A 29 10.82 -12.33 1.41
N SER A 30 9.52 -12.59 1.28
CA SER A 30 8.72 -12.23 0.09
C SER A 30 7.50 -11.39 0.41
N VAL A 31 6.98 -10.65 -0.59
CA VAL A 31 5.72 -9.89 -0.46
C VAL A 31 4.55 -10.82 -0.11
N ALA A 32 4.52 -12.04 -0.67
CA ALA A 32 3.52 -13.04 -0.33
C ALA A 32 3.60 -13.47 1.14
N GLN A 33 4.82 -13.62 1.68
CA GLN A 33 5.03 -13.92 3.10
C GLN A 33 4.54 -12.79 4.00
N TRP A 34 4.79 -11.52 3.62
CA TRP A 34 4.25 -10.36 4.34
C TRP A 34 2.73 -10.34 4.34
N TRP A 35 2.12 -10.62 3.18
CA TRP A 35 0.67 -10.63 3.04
C TRP A 35 -0.02 -11.70 3.89
N LYS A 36 0.62 -12.85 4.13
CA LYS A 36 0.07 -13.90 5.01
C LYS A 36 -0.22 -13.41 6.43
N THR A 37 0.42 -12.34 6.91
CA THR A 37 0.08 -11.75 8.21
C THR A 37 -1.36 -11.21 8.23
N ILE A 38 -1.91 -10.79 7.09
CA ILE A 38 -3.31 -10.35 6.96
C ILE A 38 -4.29 -11.50 7.25
N GLU A 39 -3.94 -12.75 6.89
CA GLU A 39 -4.80 -13.91 7.12
C GLU A 39 -5.12 -14.11 8.61
N LYS A 40 -4.19 -13.72 9.51
CA LYS A 40 -4.40 -13.80 10.98
C LYS A 40 -5.61 -12.99 11.44
N TYR A 41 -5.90 -11.85 10.81
CA TYR A 41 -7.05 -11.02 11.14
C TYR A 41 -8.38 -11.68 10.77
N TYR A 42 -8.42 -12.42 9.66
CA TYR A 42 -9.61 -13.14 9.21
C TYR A 42 -9.94 -14.33 10.11
N HIS A 43 -8.90 -14.99 10.65
CA HIS A 43 -9.08 -16.02 11.68
C HIS A 43 -9.68 -15.44 12.96
N LEU A 44 -9.22 -14.26 13.42
CA LEU A 44 -9.77 -13.59 14.60
C LEU A 44 -11.22 -13.14 14.41
N ALA A 45 -11.59 -12.72 13.20
CA ALA A 45 -12.97 -12.36 12.87
C ALA A 45 -13.93 -13.56 12.81
N ASN A 46 -13.46 -14.79 13.09
CA ASN A 46 -14.20 -16.05 12.91
C ASN A 46 -14.82 -16.17 11.49
N SER A 47 -14.17 -15.56 10.50
CA SER A 47 -14.64 -15.61 9.12
C SER A 47 -14.38 -17.00 8.54
N LYS A 48 -15.43 -17.65 8.04
CA LYS A 48 -15.31 -18.88 7.24
C LYS A 48 -14.72 -18.63 5.85
N ASN A 49 -14.62 -17.37 5.44
CA ASN A 49 -14.08 -16.97 4.14
C ASN A 49 -12.61 -16.63 4.30
N THR A 50 -11.77 -17.25 3.47
CA THR A 50 -10.37 -16.84 3.28
C THR A 50 -10.33 -15.59 2.40
N LEU A 51 -9.41 -14.67 2.70
CA LEU A 51 -9.15 -13.55 1.81
C LEU A 51 -8.48 -14.07 0.55
N SER A 52 -9.13 -13.89 -0.59
CA SER A 52 -8.57 -14.19 -1.90
C SER A 52 -8.65 -12.95 -2.77
N LEU A 53 -7.48 -12.46 -3.20
CA LEU A 53 -7.39 -11.31 -4.08
C LEU A 53 -7.03 -11.78 -5.49
N ASN A 54 -7.58 -11.08 -6.48
CA ASN A 54 -7.24 -11.26 -7.88
C ASN A 54 -6.95 -9.90 -8.49
N LEU A 55 -5.88 -9.82 -9.29
CA LEU A 55 -5.59 -8.59 -10.01
C LEU A 55 -6.69 -8.35 -11.07
N GLY A 56 -7.43 -7.26 -10.89
CA GLY A 56 -8.49 -6.85 -11.81
C GLY A 56 -8.00 -6.09 -13.03
N LYS A 57 -8.95 -5.50 -13.76
CA LYS A 57 -8.68 -4.68 -14.94
C LYS A 57 -7.83 -3.46 -14.58
N GLN A 58 -6.81 -3.19 -15.40
CA GLN A 58 -6.09 -1.93 -15.35
C GLN A 58 -6.72 -0.90 -16.30
N VAL A 59 -6.89 0.32 -15.82
CA VAL A 59 -7.30 1.47 -16.63
C VAL A 59 -6.22 2.54 -16.56
N LEU A 60 -5.76 3.01 -17.72
CA LEU A 60 -4.85 4.14 -17.84
C LEU A 60 -5.62 5.36 -18.35
N ILE A 61 -5.53 6.47 -17.62
CA ILE A 61 -6.19 7.75 -17.96
C ILE A 61 -5.10 8.78 -18.24
N GLN A 62 -4.73 8.95 -19.52
CA GLN A 62 -3.56 9.75 -19.92
C GLN A 62 -3.85 11.26 -20.05
N ASN A 63 -5.09 11.65 -20.33
CA ASN A 63 -5.43 13.01 -20.74
C ASN A 63 -5.76 13.96 -19.56
N TYR A 64 -5.52 13.54 -18.31
CA TYR A 64 -5.91 14.29 -17.11
C TYR A 64 -7.35 14.85 -17.21
N SER A 65 -8.32 14.02 -17.59
CA SER A 65 -9.69 14.47 -17.93
C SER A 65 -10.41 15.26 -16.82
N LEU A 66 -9.93 15.20 -15.58
CA LEU A 66 -10.46 15.93 -14.42
C LEU A 66 -9.51 17.04 -13.94
N GLY A 67 -8.47 17.36 -14.71
CA GLY A 67 -7.39 18.26 -14.34
C GLY A 67 -6.25 17.58 -13.56
N LYS A 68 -5.26 18.38 -13.15
CA LYS A 68 -4.13 17.97 -12.29
C LYS A 68 -4.32 18.34 -10.82
N SER A 69 -5.46 18.94 -10.48
CA SER A 69 -5.84 19.24 -9.10
C SER A 69 -7.17 18.53 -8.84
N LEU A 70 -7.12 17.48 -8.03
CA LEU A 70 -8.26 16.60 -7.80
C LEU A 70 -8.78 16.74 -6.37
N THR A 71 -10.10 16.78 -6.26
CA THR A 71 -10.78 16.66 -4.97
C THR A 71 -10.93 15.20 -4.56
N GLN A 72 -11.18 14.94 -3.28
CA GLN A 72 -11.51 13.58 -2.80
C GLN A 72 -12.73 12.97 -3.52
N LYS A 73 -13.72 13.80 -3.88
CA LYS A 73 -14.89 13.34 -4.65
C LYS A 73 -14.50 12.85 -6.05
N GLN A 74 -13.55 13.54 -6.70
CA GLN A 74 -13.04 13.13 -8.01
C GLN A 74 -12.19 11.84 -7.91
N ILE A 75 -11.48 11.62 -6.80
CA ILE A 75 -10.81 10.33 -6.54
C ILE A 75 -11.84 9.19 -6.47
N VAL A 76 -12.95 9.37 -5.75
CA VAL A 76 -14.02 8.36 -5.69
C VAL A 76 -14.65 8.15 -7.07
N GLN A 77 -14.85 9.21 -7.85
CA GLN A 77 -15.34 9.14 -9.24
C GLN A 77 -14.38 8.37 -10.16
N LEU A 78 -13.06 8.49 -9.95
CA LEU A 78 -12.07 7.71 -10.69
C LEU A 78 -12.10 6.25 -10.27
N ALA A 79 -12.18 5.98 -8.96
CA ALA A 79 -12.29 4.63 -8.41
C ALA A 79 -13.55 3.92 -8.90
N SER A 80 -14.67 4.63 -9.06
CA SER A 80 -15.94 4.07 -9.56
C SER A 80 -15.91 3.67 -11.05
N LYS A 81 -14.80 3.87 -11.76
CA LYS A 81 -14.60 3.33 -13.11
C LYS A 81 -14.13 1.86 -13.09
N GLY A 82 -13.73 1.36 -11.92
CA GLY A 82 -13.39 -0.04 -11.71
C GLY A 82 -14.60 -0.91 -11.37
N GLU A 83 -14.33 -2.06 -10.77
CA GLU A 83 -15.36 -3.03 -10.41
C GLU A 83 -16.27 -2.50 -9.29
N GLN A 84 -17.56 -2.80 -9.39
CA GLN A 84 -18.59 -2.20 -8.53
C GLN A 84 -19.09 -3.12 -7.41
N LYS A 85 -18.48 -4.30 -7.25
CA LYS A 85 -18.85 -5.32 -6.27
C LYS A 85 -17.61 -6.14 -5.91
N ASP A 86 -17.47 -6.44 -4.61
CA ASP A 86 -16.40 -7.31 -4.07
C ASP A 86 -15.00 -6.91 -4.55
N ALA A 87 -14.75 -5.59 -4.60
CA ALA A 87 -13.58 -5.02 -5.26
C ALA A 87 -12.87 -3.96 -4.40
N ILE A 88 -11.56 -3.85 -4.62
CA ILE A 88 -10.70 -2.77 -4.15
C ILE A 88 -10.19 -2.02 -5.39
N ASN A 89 -10.71 -0.83 -5.66
CA ASN A 89 -10.30 -0.02 -6.80
C ASN A 89 -9.13 0.91 -6.40
N VAL A 90 -7.95 0.68 -6.97
CA VAL A 90 -6.75 1.46 -6.66
C VAL A 90 -6.54 2.58 -7.70
N VAL A 91 -6.52 3.83 -7.23
CA VAL A 91 -6.24 5.03 -8.03
C VAL A 91 -4.82 5.51 -7.73
N LEU A 92 -3.98 5.57 -8.76
CA LEU A 92 -2.59 6.01 -8.65
C LEU A 92 -2.43 7.30 -9.44
N THR A 93 -2.03 8.40 -8.78
CA THR A 93 -1.85 9.68 -9.46
C THR A 93 -0.39 9.93 -9.83
N ALA A 94 -0.17 10.64 -10.94
CA ALA A 94 1.16 11.00 -11.41
C ALA A 94 1.83 12.04 -10.48
N SER A 95 3.14 12.21 -10.61
CA SER A 95 3.94 13.11 -9.76
C SER A 95 3.57 14.58 -9.89
N ASP A 96 2.88 14.96 -10.97
CA ASP A 96 2.41 16.31 -11.24
C ASP A 96 0.92 16.53 -10.92
N VAL A 97 0.28 15.61 -10.20
CA VAL A 97 -1.13 15.70 -9.79
C VAL A 97 -1.24 15.96 -8.30
N ALA A 98 -1.83 17.10 -7.95
CA ALA A 98 -2.21 17.44 -6.59
C ALA A 98 -3.59 16.88 -6.24
N VAL A 99 -3.75 16.44 -4.99
CA VAL A 99 -5.02 15.96 -4.43
C VAL A 99 -5.23 16.59 -3.06
N ASP A 100 -6.47 16.86 -2.67
CA ASP A 100 -6.79 17.45 -1.36
C ASP A 100 -6.09 16.72 -0.19
N GLY A 101 -5.28 17.45 0.58
CA GLY A 101 -4.54 16.93 1.73
C GLY A 101 -3.25 16.16 1.39
N PHE A 102 -2.98 15.91 0.10
CA PHE A 102 -1.72 15.31 -0.34
C PHE A 102 -0.55 16.18 0.13
N CYS A 103 0.51 15.56 0.66
CA CYS A 103 1.71 16.26 1.15
C CYS A 103 1.51 17.17 2.36
N VAL A 104 0.31 17.19 2.96
CA VAL A 104 0.00 17.98 4.16
C VAL A 104 -0.28 17.06 5.34
N ASN A 105 -1.21 16.12 5.14
CA ASN A 105 -1.64 15.22 6.20
C ASN A 105 -1.77 13.76 5.75
N ARG A 106 -1.53 13.47 4.47
CA ARG A 106 -1.63 12.12 3.91
C ARG A 106 -0.82 11.96 2.63
N CYS A 107 -0.46 10.71 2.35
CA CYS A 107 0.19 10.28 1.11
C CYS A 107 -0.74 9.43 0.23
N GLY A 108 -1.91 9.10 0.78
CA GLY A 108 -2.97 8.33 0.15
C GLY A 108 -4.17 8.23 1.08
N THR A 109 -5.20 7.52 0.66
CA THR A 109 -6.39 7.23 1.46
C THR A 109 -6.96 5.88 1.07
N HIS A 110 -7.69 5.23 1.96
CA HIS A 110 -8.64 4.19 1.58
C HIS A 110 -10.03 4.53 2.10
N GLY A 111 -11.05 3.85 1.58
CA GLY A 111 -12.43 4.03 1.97
C GLY A 111 -13.37 3.19 1.13
N ALA A 112 -14.67 3.45 1.23
CA ALA A 112 -15.68 2.72 0.47
C ALA A 112 -16.73 3.65 -0.15
N SER A 113 -17.34 3.17 -1.23
CA SER A 113 -18.46 3.84 -1.89
C SER A 113 -19.55 2.86 -2.28
N LYS A 114 -20.73 3.38 -2.59
CA LYS A 114 -21.83 2.58 -3.16
C LYS A 114 -21.43 2.11 -4.55
N GLY A 115 -21.64 0.83 -4.81
CA GLY A 115 -21.39 0.18 -6.09
C GLY A 115 -22.69 -0.24 -6.77
N ALA A 116 -22.67 -1.39 -7.43
CA ALA A 116 -23.78 -1.86 -8.26
C ALA A 116 -25.01 -2.23 -7.42
N VAL A 117 -26.20 -2.02 -8.00
CA VAL A 117 -27.45 -2.56 -7.49
C VAL A 117 -27.80 -3.81 -8.30
N ILE A 118 -27.81 -4.97 -7.66
CA ILE A 118 -28.09 -6.26 -8.30
C ILE A 118 -29.22 -6.93 -7.53
N ASN A 119 -30.32 -7.27 -8.22
CA ASN A 119 -31.51 -7.89 -7.62
C ASN A 119 -32.04 -7.14 -6.39
N GLY A 120 -32.09 -5.80 -6.45
CA GLY A 120 -32.53 -4.93 -5.35
C GLY A 120 -31.52 -4.76 -4.20
N LYS A 121 -30.40 -5.51 -4.20
CA LYS A 121 -29.32 -5.36 -3.21
C LYS A 121 -28.28 -4.35 -3.70
N THR A 122 -27.99 -3.34 -2.88
CA THR A 122 -26.90 -2.39 -3.14
C THR A 122 -25.58 -2.98 -2.61
N TYR A 123 -24.61 -3.13 -3.50
CA TYR A 123 -23.25 -3.54 -3.15
C TYR A 123 -22.38 -2.30 -2.86
N LYS A 124 -21.23 -2.54 -2.23
CA LYS A 124 -20.19 -1.54 -2.02
C LYS A 124 -18.91 -2.02 -2.67
N PHE A 125 -18.05 -1.08 -3.03
CA PHE A 125 -16.65 -1.34 -3.36
C PHE A 125 -15.77 -0.52 -2.40
N ALA A 126 -14.60 -1.06 -2.08
CA ALA A 126 -13.56 -0.32 -1.41
C ALA A 126 -12.66 0.35 -2.46
N TYR A 127 -11.97 1.42 -2.09
CA TYR A 127 -11.01 2.09 -2.94
C TYR A 127 -9.78 2.52 -2.16
N ILE A 128 -8.67 2.61 -2.87
CA ILE A 128 -7.41 3.16 -2.38
C ILE A 128 -7.00 4.26 -3.34
N TRP A 129 -6.45 5.35 -2.82
CA TRP A 129 -5.68 6.30 -3.61
C TRP A 129 -4.29 6.46 -3.02
N VAL A 130 -3.28 6.53 -3.89
CA VAL A 130 -1.90 6.88 -3.53
C VAL A 130 -1.38 7.92 -4.52
N GLY A 131 -0.79 8.99 -3.99
CA GLY A 131 -0.13 10.03 -4.78
C GLY A 131 1.36 9.77 -4.96
N ASN A 132 1.89 10.09 -6.15
CA ASN A 132 3.34 10.12 -6.35
C ASN A 132 3.90 11.43 -5.79
N SER A 133 4.72 11.33 -4.75
CA SER A 133 5.24 12.50 -4.03
C SER A 133 6.51 13.11 -4.61
N GLU A 134 7.08 12.52 -5.67
CA GLU A 134 8.37 12.90 -6.26
C GLU A 134 8.52 14.41 -6.47
N THR A 135 7.50 15.08 -7.02
CA THR A 135 7.58 16.53 -7.34
C THR A 135 7.16 17.42 -6.17
N PHE A 136 6.28 16.95 -5.28
CA PHE A 136 5.65 17.82 -4.28
C PHE A 136 6.23 17.68 -2.88
N CYS A 137 6.52 16.46 -2.42
CA CYS A 137 6.88 16.20 -1.02
C CYS A 137 7.61 14.86 -0.80
N PRO A 138 8.71 14.57 -1.50
CA PRO A 138 9.39 13.29 -1.34
C PRO A 138 9.85 13.06 0.11
N GLY A 139 10.26 14.11 0.82
CA GLY A 139 10.59 14.05 2.25
C GLY A 139 9.41 13.82 3.22
N TYR A 140 8.17 13.80 2.75
CA TYR A 140 7.00 13.48 3.57
C TYR A 140 6.50 12.06 3.30
N CYS A 141 6.42 11.67 2.03
CA CYS A 141 5.75 10.42 1.61
C CYS A 141 6.68 9.32 1.11
N ALA A 142 7.97 9.60 0.92
CA ALA A 142 8.94 8.63 0.40
C ALA A 142 10.05 8.29 1.40
N TRP A 143 9.89 8.59 2.69
CA TRP A 143 10.79 8.06 3.72
C TRP A 143 10.72 6.52 3.73
N PRO A 144 11.84 5.79 3.79
CA PRO A 144 13.21 6.24 4.08
C PRO A 144 14.08 6.55 2.84
N PHE A 145 13.51 6.64 1.64
CA PHE A 145 14.23 6.87 0.38
C PHE A 145 14.46 8.35 0.06
N HIS A 146 13.94 9.26 0.89
CA HIS A 146 14.25 10.67 0.83
C HIS A 146 14.43 11.23 2.24
N GLN A 147 15.21 12.31 2.35
CA GLN A 147 15.45 12.98 3.61
C GLN A 147 14.12 13.50 4.17
N PRO A 148 13.77 13.17 5.43
CA PRO A 148 12.48 13.55 5.98
C PRO A 148 12.43 15.04 6.32
N ILE A 149 11.26 15.67 6.15
CA ILE A 149 11.10 17.11 6.44
C ILE A 149 11.25 17.41 7.95
N TYR A 150 10.89 16.44 8.81
CA TYR A 150 10.96 16.55 10.26
C TYR A 150 11.56 15.28 10.87
N GLY A 151 12.04 15.36 12.11
CA GLY A 151 12.66 14.24 12.82
C GLY A 151 14.13 14.02 12.45
N PRO A 152 14.71 12.87 12.81
CA PRO A 152 16.12 12.58 12.57
C PRO A 152 16.50 12.69 11.10
N GLN A 153 17.57 13.44 10.82
CA GLN A 153 18.05 13.74 9.47
C GLN A 153 19.09 12.71 9.01
N THR A 154 18.75 11.42 9.13
CA THR A 154 19.60 10.33 8.66
C THR A 154 19.70 10.35 7.13
N PRO A 155 20.86 9.98 6.54
CA PRO A 155 20.99 9.90 5.09
C PRO A 155 19.92 8.98 4.48
N PRO A 156 19.30 9.35 3.35
CA PRO A 156 18.30 8.51 2.70
C PRO A 156 18.86 7.16 2.30
N LEU A 157 18.02 6.13 2.36
CA LEU A 157 18.35 4.80 1.86
C LEU A 157 18.21 4.74 0.33
N GLY A 158 18.92 3.81 -0.30
CA GLY A 158 18.78 3.57 -1.73
C GLY A 158 17.41 2.96 -2.04
N ALA A 159 16.70 3.54 -3.00
CA ALA A 159 15.38 3.09 -3.45
C ALA A 159 15.48 1.78 -4.26
N PRO A 160 14.79 0.69 -3.90
CA PRO A 160 14.98 -0.65 -4.49
C PRO A 160 14.56 -0.79 -5.95
N ASN A 161 13.75 0.12 -6.48
CA ASN A 161 13.37 0.18 -7.89
C ASN A 161 13.98 1.41 -8.61
N ASN A 162 14.97 2.06 -7.99
CA ASN A 162 15.67 3.24 -8.52
C ASN A 162 14.73 4.41 -8.85
N ASP A 163 13.62 4.52 -8.13
CA ASP A 163 12.61 5.56 -8.29
C ASP A 163 12.01 5.89 -6.92
N VAL A 164 12.47 6.97 -6.32
CA VAL A 164 12.07 7.43 -4.97
C VAL A 164 10.56 7.66 -4.88
N GLY A 165 9.95 8.23 -5.93
CA GLY A 165 8.52 8.50 -5.98
C GLY A 165 7.71 7.21 -5.97
N VAL A 166 8.05 6.28 -6.87
CA VAL A 166 7.38 4.99 -6.99
C VAL A 166 7.61 4.10 -5.76
N ASP A 167 8.82 4.05 -5.22
CA ASP A 167 9.12 3.27 -4.01
C ASP A 167 8.41 3.85 -2.77
N GLY A 168 8.25 5.17 -2.70
CA GLY A 168 7.36 5.81 -1.73
C GLY A 168 5.89 5.41 -1.94
N MET A 169 5.41 5.37 -3.18
CA MET A 169 4.05 4.89 -3.48
C MET A 169 3.85 3.43 -3.07
N VAL A 170 4.87 2.57 -3.23
CA VAL A 170 4.82 1.15 -2.81
C VAL A 170 4.56 1.04 -1.31
N ILE A 171 5.30 1.78 -0.48
CA ILE A 171 5.12 1.79 0.98
C ILE A 171 3.69 2.19 1.35
N ASN A 172 3.22 3.31 0.77
CA ASN A 172 1.90 3.85 1.06
C ASN A 172 0.77 2.92 0.57
N LEU A 173 0.93 2.33 -0.62
CA LEU A 173 0.00 1.35 -1.16
C LEU A 173 -0.06 0.10 -0.28
N ALA A 174 1.09 -0.44 0.14
CA ALA A 174 1.16 -1.61 1.01
C ALA A 174 0.46 -1.34 2.35
N SER A 175 0.70 -0.18 2.96
CA SER A 175 0.05 0.24 4.20
C SER A 175 -1.48 0.34 4.05
N LEU A 176 -1.94 1.05 3.02
CA LEU A 176 -3.38 1.26 2.78
C LEU A 176 -4.09 -0.02 2.35
N LEU A 177 -3.41 -0.90 1.61
CA LEU A 177 -3.96 -2.18 1.20
C LEU A 177 -4.14 -3.12 2.39
N ALA A 178 -3.19 -3.14 3.33
CA ALA A 178 -3.36 -3.86 4.59
C ALA A 178 -4.56 -3.35 5.38
N GLY A 179 -4.68 -2.02 5.56
CA GLY A 179 -5.84 -1.39 6.21
C GLY A 179 -7.15 -1.72 5.51
N THR A 180 -7.18 -1.62 4.18
CA THR A 180 -8.38 -1.94 3.36
C THR A 180 -8.78 -3.41 3.50
N ALA A 181 -7.81 -4.33 3.53
CA ALA A 181 -8.12 -5.75 3.70
C ALA A 181 -8.71 -6.04 5.08
N THR A 182 -8.17 -5.44 6.15
CA THR A 182 -8.63 -5.70 7.52
C THR A 182 -9.83 -4.85 7.95
N ASN A 183 -10.08 -3.73 7.28
CA ASN A 183 -11.11 -2.74 7.62
C ASN A 183 -11.70 -2.02 6.38
N PRO A 184 -12.25 -2.74 5.38
CA PRO A 184 -12.65 -2.14 4.10
C PRO A 184 -13.80 -1.13 4.20
N PHE A 185 -14.62 -1.21 5.24
CA PHE A 185 -15.85 -0.41 5.40
C PHE A 185 -15.89 0.40 6.70
N GLY A 186 -14.77 0.51 7.41
CA GLY A 186 -14.68 1.27 8.67
C GLY A 186 -15.30 0.55 9.88
N ASN A 187 -15.61 -0.74 9.76
CA ASN A 187 -16.19 -1.57 10.82
C ASN A 187 -15.44 -2.91 11.02
N GLY A 188 -14.21 -2.99 10.54
CA GLY A 188 -13.28 -4.10 10.75
C GLY A 188 -12.26 -3.79 11.84
N TYR A 189 -11.01 -4.23 11.64
CA TYR A 189 -9.96 -4.08 12.65
C TYR A 189 -9.40 -2.66 12.76
N TYR A 190 -9.30 -2.15 13.99
CA TYR A 190 -8.51 -0.98 14.38
C TYR A 190 -8.17 -1.03 15.87
N GLN A 191 -7.21 -0.21 16.29
CA GLN A 191 -6.87 0.08 17.69
C GLN A 191 -7.18 1.55 18.01
N GLY A 192 -7.42 1.83 19.29
CA GLY A 192 -7.74 3.17 19.78
C GLY A 192 -9.20 3.56 19.53
N GLU A 193 -9.46 4.86 19.57
CA GLU A 193 -10.79 5.43 19.37
C GLU A 193 -11.20 5.39 17.89
N ALA A 194 -12.51 5.27 17.64
CA ALA A 194 -13.05 5.14 16.28
C ALA A 194 -12.86 6.41 15.41
N ASP A 195 -12.61 7.57 16.01
CA ASP A 195 -12.32 8.83 15.33
C ASP A 195 -10.83 9.03 15.01
N ALA A 196 -9.95 8.25 15.63
CA ALA A 196 -8.51 8.21 15.36
C ALA A 196 -7.95 6.76 15.34
N PRO A 197 -8.48 5.88 14.46
CA PRO A 197 -8.14 4.47 14.48
C PRO A 197 -6.72 4.20 13.96
N LEU A 198 -5.97 3.34 14.66
CA LEU A 198 -4.75 2.74 14.15
C LEU A 198 -5.06 1.36 13.56
N GLU A 199 -4.84 1.19 12.26
CA GLU A 199 -5.10 -0.05 11.52
C GLU A 199 -3.85 -0.92 11.43
N ALA A 200 -3.95 -2.05 10.72
CA ALA A 200 -2.91 -3.08 10.66
C ALA A 200 -1.49 -2.54 10.41
N ALA A 201 -1.33 -1.62 9.45
CA ALA A 201 -0.04 -1.00 9.15
C ALA A 201 0.18 0.32 9.89
N SER A 202 -0.86 1.16 10.07
CA SER A 202 -0.69 2.47 10.72
C SER A 202 -0.44 2.38 12.23
N ALA A 203 -0.71 1.24 12.86
CA ALA A 203 -0.24 0.93 14.21
C ALA A 203 1.30 0.74 14.31
N CYS A 204 1.99 0.58 13.18
CA CYS A 204 3.44 0.33 13.10
C CYS A 204 4.17 1.39 12.27
N PRO A 205 4.00 2.69 12.58
CA PRO A 205 4.54 3.75 11.73
C PRO A 205 6.06 3.71 11.68
N GLY A 206 6.60 3.64 10.46
CA GLY A 206 8.04 3.67 10.19
C GLY A 206 8.82 2.42 10.62
N VAL A 207 8.15 1.35 11.04
CA VAL A 207 8.78 0.07 11.36
C VAL A 207 8.82 -0.77 10.08
N TYR A 208 10.01 -1.07 9.58
CA TYR A 208 10.18 -1.91 8.38
C TYR A 208 11.01 -3.17 8.63
N ALA A 209 11.86 -3.17 9.65
CA ALA A 209 12.71 -4.28 10.04
C ALA A 209 12.92 -4.31 11.56
N LYS A 210 13.44 -5.43 12.06
CA LYS A 210 13.84 -5.58 13.45
C LYS A 210 14.80 -4.46 13.84
N GLY A 211 14.68 -3.97 15.08
CA GLY A 211 15.52 -2.89 15.59
C GLY A 211 15.12 -1.48 15.14
N ALA A 212 14.00 -1.32 14.43
CA ALA A 212 13.50 0.01 14.08
C ALA A 212 13.21 0.87 15.32
N TYR A 213 13.46 2.18 15.19
CA TYR A 213 13.18 3.21 16.18
C TYR A 213 12.95 4.55 15.44
N PRO A 214 12.48 5.63 16.11
CA PRO A 214 12.22 6.89 15.42
C PRO A 214 13.42 7.40 14.60
N GLY A 215 13.24 7.51 13.28
CA GLY A 215 14.28 7.92 12.32
C GLY A 215 15.18 6.80 11.78
N ASN A 216 14.98 5.55 12.21
CA ASN A 216 15.70 4.37 11.71
C ASN A 216 14.71 3.25 11.33
N PRO A 217 14.70 2.80 10.06
CA PRO A 217 13.73 1.81 9.58
C PRO A 217 13.98 0.38 10.06
N GLY A 218 15.09 0.14 10.77
CA GLY A 218 15.55 -1.17 11.26
C GLY A 218 16.61 -1.81 10.37
N ASP A 219 16.98 -3.04 10.71
CA ASP A 219 18.03 -3.83 10.05
C ASP A 219 17.57 -4.39 8.69
N LEU A 220 17.49 -3.51 7.68
CA LEU A 220 17.06 -3.87 6.33
C LEU A 220 18.12 -4.67 5.56
N LEU A 221 17.66 -5.43 4.56
CA LEU A 221 18.54 -6.04 3.57
C LEU A 221 19.06 -4.95 2.63
N VAL A 222 20.31 -5.11 2.17
CA VAL A 222 20.95 -4.19 1.22
C VAL A 222 21.38 -4.97 -0.03
N ASP A 223 20.98 -4.47 -1.19
CA ASP A 223 21.48 -4.96 -2.48
C ASP A 223 22.96 -4.58 -2.63
N LYS A 224 23.84 -5.56 -2.76
CA LYS A 224 25.29 -5.34 -2.84
C LYS A 224 25.73 -4.60 -4.11
N THR A 225 24.94 -4.66 -5.17
CA THR A 225 25.25 -4.05 -6.47
C THR A 225 24.73 -2.62 -6.54
N THR A 226 23.51 -2.38 -6.09
CA THR A 226 22.86 -1.06 -6.21
C THR A 226 22.93 -0.22 -4.93
N GLY A 227 23.24 -0.83 -3.79
CA GLY A 227 23.17 -0.19 -2.47
C GLY A 227 21.74 0.03 -1.96
N ALA A 228 20.72 -0.48 -2.66
CA ALA A 228 19.32 -0.25 -2.31
C ALA A 228 18.86 -1.09 -1.11
N SER A 229 18.00 -0.51 -0.27
CA SER A 229 17.48 -1.16 0.94
C SER A 229 16.08 -1.71 0.73
N TYR A 230 15.82 -2.92 1.22
CA TYR A 230 14.55 -3.62 1.04
C TYR A 230 14.31 -4.64 2.16
N ASN A 231 13.07 -5.14 2.26
CA ASN A 231 12.73 -6.23 3.18
C ASN A 231 11.87 -7.32 2.53
N ALA A 232 11.48 -7.17 1.26
CA ALA A 232 10.65 -8.15 0.56
C ALA A 232 11.08 -8.33 -0.90
N HIS A 233 11.11 -9.59 -1.34
CA HIS A 233 11.24 -9.95 -2.75
C HIS A 233 9.86 -10.00 -3.43
N GLY A 234 9.77 -9.36 -4.60
CA GLY A 234 8.62 -9.36 -5.51
C GLY A 234 8.74 -10.38 -6.64
N THR A 235 7.91 -10.23 -7.68
CA THR A 235 8.10 -10.95 -8.95
C THR A 235 9.17 -10.30 -9.81
N ASN A 236 9.65 -11.02 -10.84
CA ASN A 236 10.58 -10.52 -11.87
C ASN A 236 11.87 -9.86 -11.33
N GLY A 237 12.37 -10.33 -10.18
CA GLY A 237 13.59 -9.80 -9.56
C GLY A 237 13.42 -8.47 -8.83
N ARG A 238 12.20 -7.92 -8.75
CA ARG A 238 11.93 -6.69 -8.02
C ARG A 238 12.06 -6.88 -6.51
N LYS A 239 12.42 -5.78 -5.86
CA LYS A 239 12.58 -5.68 -4.41
C LYS A 239 11.71 -4.55 -3.90
N TYR A 240 11.18 -4.70 -2.70
CA TYR A 240 10.26 -3.75 -2.11
C TYR A 240 10.55 -3.55 -0.63
N LEU A 241 10.13 -2.38 -0.14
CA LEU A 241 10.01 -2.10 1.28
C LEU A 241 8.52 -2.07 1.63
N VAL A 242 8.09 -3.00 2.46
CA VAL A 242 6.70 -3.09 2.96
C VAL A 242 6.68 -2.82 4.47
N PRO A 243 5.66 -2.13 5.01
CA PRO A 243 5.60 -1.81 6.43
C PRO A 243 5.43 -3.07 7.28
N ALA A 244 5.90 -3.02 8.52
CA ALA A 244 5.47 -3.98 9.53
C ALA A 244 3.95 -3.93 9.69
N LEU A 245 3.37 -5.08 10.02
CA LEU A 245 1.95 -5.19 10.33
C LEU A 245 1.82 -5.54 11.80
N TYR A 246 0.90 -4.89 12.50
CA TYR A 246 0.58 -5.28 13.86
C TYR A 246 0.11 -6.73 13.88
N ASP A 247 0.72 -7.57 14.70
CA ASP A 247 0.31 -8.95 14.84
C ASP A 247 -0.59 -9.08 16.07
N PRO A 248 -1.90 -9.27 15.90
CA PRO A 248 -2.83 -9.37 17.02
C PRO A 248 -2.60 -10.61 17.89
N ALA A 249 -1.88 -11.62 17.41
CA ALA A 249 -1.53 -12.79 18.22
C ALA A 249 -0.38 -12.50 19.21
N THR A 250 0.54 -11.60 18.86
CA THR A 250 1.70 -11.26 19.70
C THR A 250 1.63 -9.87 20.32
N SER A 251 0.63 -9.08 19.93
CA SER A 251 0.46 -7.68 20.33
C SER A 251 1.70 -6.81 20.04
N SER A 252 2.31 -7.02 18.87
CA SER A 252 3.55 -6.32 18.47
C SER A 252 3.63 -6.12 16.95
N CYS A 253 4.46 -5.19 16.48
CA CYS A 253 4.71 -5.00 15.05
C CYS A 253 5.57 -6.14 14.48
N SER A 254 5.01 -6.93 13.57
CA SER A 254 5.71 -8.02 12.90
C SER A 254 6.44 -7.53 11.65
N THR A 255 7.75 -7.76 11.60
CA THR A 255 8.63 -7.45 10.46
C THR A 255 8.98 -8.72 9.70
N LEU A 256 9.35 -8.58 8.42
CA LEU A 256 9.84 -9.69 7.60
C LEU A 256 11.30 -10.08 7.91
N VAL A 257 12.10 -9.11 8.35
CA VAL A 257 13.53 -9.21 8.67
C VAL A 257 13.82 -8.58 10.02
#